data_AF-A0A0N5D8J4-F1
#
_entry.id   AF-A0A0N5D8J4-F1
#
_cell.length_a   1.000
_cell.length_b   1.000
_cell.length_c   1.000
_cell.angle_alpha   90.00
_cell.angle_beta   90.00
_cell.angle_gamma   90.00
#
_symmetry.space_group_name_H-M   'P 1'
#
loop_
_entity.id
_entity.type
_entity.pdbx_description
1 polymer ?
#
loop_
_entity_poly.entity_id
_entity_poly.type
_entity_poly.pdbx_seq_one_letter_code
_entity_poly.pdbx_strand_id
1 'polypeptide(L)'
;MNNKVVSLGISPKTQPSRTAVEVLAGKKCISSVPLFSYSALDFIFDLRNPGPHNDENRSEFEDMLLAKWEEAEKCKLLNYGLNTMYKLLEGDFNLSVQLNVERGEMRRKPTHFRAVQECFCNLRWNFMKLKEKEVLFYLRRKGSSVGHHAVAVNAAPLIRGHSLLLPNIDHPTPQVLSETAVRLATDTMLLSKNNSFHVLFNSLLACASVNHLHLHLLTWPYDSDLINRRCEHIFDNMYVIKRPIWFAYAIVFQLDGPEYYEKFVTSVMRCVEYLTTHEVAHNIFLSRAQPLRTSGDIRSEDRLNVLPQLVTAYIFPRLSVVGLFTVIIGAKPAKSFSPASMELSGCLTAYTYRFFETVTEEGVLRIIDEEATLPVSQFDQICHELAEVLSGKHMFVEHSVTDERESLSSPELEELRDSFQTFDLQSPRHIY
;
A
#
# COMPACT_ATOMS: atom_id res chain seq x y z
N MET A 1 -67.40 50.87 -12.11
CA MET A 1 -67.17 50.28 -13.45
C MET A 1 -65.67 50.16 -13.68
N ASN A 2 -65.21 48.92 -13.87
CA ASN A 2 -64.11 48.46 -14.72
C ASN A 2 -62.72 49.15 -14.74
N ASN A 3 -61.75 48.38 -14.24
CA ASN A 3 -60.61 47.79 -14.97
C ASN A 3 -59.21 48.46 -15.08
N LYS A 4 -58.21 47.57 -14.83
CA LYS A 4 -56.78 47.48 -15.23
C LYS A 4 -55.74 48.24 -14.37
N VAL A 5 -54.82 47.60 -13.60
CA VAL A 5 -53.65 46.69 -13.92
C VAL A 5 -52.53 47.48 -14.60
N VAL A 6 -51.22 47.52 -14.25
CA VAL A 6 -50.29 46.90 -13.26
C VAL A 6 -48.98 47.72 -13.29
N SER A 7 -48.22 47.81 -12.18
CA SER A 7 -46.75 47.55 -12.17
C SER A 7 -46.26 47.38 -10.72
N LEU A 8 -45.63 46.23 -10.43
CA LEU A 8 -45.03 45.89 -9.14
C LEU A 8 -43.52 46.11 -9.22
N GLY A 9 -43.01 47.03 -8.39
CA GLY A 9 -41.58 47.27 -8.18
C GLY A 9 -41.05 46.49 -6.98
N ILE A 10 -40.23 45.47 -7.28
CA ILE A 10 -39.01 44.98 -6.61
C ILE A 10 -38.86 45.25 -5.09
N SER A 11 -39.03 44.19 -4.30
CA SER A 11 -38.55 44.09 -2.90
C SER A 11 -37.11 43.54 -2.83
N PRO A 12 -36.32 43.90 -1.81
CA PRO A 12 -34.92 43.48 -1.68
C PRO A 12 -34.77 42.00 -1.26
N LYS A 13 -33.72 41.39 -1.80
CA LYS A 13 -33.36 39.97 -1.71
C LYS A 13 -33.12 39.51 -0.27
N THR A 14 -33.71 38.37 0.05
CA THR A 14 -33.43 37.46 1.17
C THR A 14 -31.96 37.04 1.22
N GLN A 15 -31.35 37.14 2.40
CA GLN A 15 -30.03 36.56 2.69
C GLN A 15 -30.08 35.03 2.60
N PRO A 16 -29.09 34.36 1.97
CA PRO A 16 -29.02 32.91 1.99
C PRO A 16 -28.56 32.42 3.36
N SER A 17 -29.27 31.40 3.85
CA SER A 17 -28.96 30.58 5.02
C SER A 17 -27.53 30.07 4.98
N ARG A 18 -26.79 30.31 6.07
CA ARG A 18 -25.48 29.70 6.35
C ARG A 18 -25.57 28.18 6.19
N THR A 19 -24.82 27.66 5.24
CA THR A 19 -24.56 26.24 5.03
C THR A 19 -23.92 25.63 6.28
N ALA A 20 -24.27 24.38 6.58
CA ALA A 20 -23.84 23.62 7.76
C ALA A 20 -22.33 23.27 7.81
N VAL A 21 -21.48 24.05 7.13
CA VAL A 21 -20.03 23.80 6.95
C VAL A 21 -19.17 24.58 7.96
N GLU A 22 -19.73 25.53 8.72
CA GLU A 22 -18.96 26.34 9.69
C GLU A 22 -19.08 25.91 11.16
N VAL A 23 -19.76 24.79 11.49
CA VAL A 23 -19.99 24.38 12.90
C VAL A 23 -19.04 23.26 13.38
N LEU A 24 -18.10 22.76 12.56
CA LEU A 24 -17.17 21.71 12.99
C LEU A 24 -15.75 22.18 13.34
N ALA A 25 -15.44 23.48 13.22
CA ALA A 25 -14.13 24.04 13.59
C ALA A 25 -13.90 24.22 15.11
N GLY A 26 -14.75 23.64 15.97
CA GLY A 26 -14.80 23.95 17.40
C GLY A 26 -14.92 22.78 18.37
N LYS A 27 -14.76 21.52 17.93
CA LYS A 27 -14.66 20.37 18.85
C LYS A 27 -13.24 19.82 18.82
N LYS A 28 -12.36 20.37 19.67
CA LYS A 28 -11.18 19.65 20.16
C LYS A 28 -11.69 18.46 20.99
N CYS A 29 -12.05 17.37 20.31
CA CYS A 29 -11.89 16.06 20.92
C CYS A 29 -10.37 15.89 20.99
N ILE A 30 -9.77 16.13 22.15
CA ILE A 30 -8.35 15.86 22.35
C ILE A 30 -8.25 14.34 22.30
N SER A 31 -8.01 13.78 21.11
CA SER A 31 -7.73 12.36 20.98
C SER A 31 -6.54 12.03 21.87
N SER A 32 -6.65 10.93 22.60
CA SER A 32 -5.58 10.39 23.44
C SER A 32 -4.44 9.78 22.61
N VAL A 33 -4.67 9.59 21.31
CA VAL A 33 -3.71 9.04 20.36
C VAL A 33 -2.52 9.98 20.24
N PRO A 34 -1.29 9.49 20.42
CA PRO A 34 -0.10 10.32 20.34
C PRO A 34 0.15 10.82 18.92
N LEU A 35 0.95 11.87 18.82
CA LEU A 35 1.31 12.50 17.56
C LEU A 35 2.81 12.42 17.33
N PHE A 36 3.22 11.79 16.23
CA PHE A 36 4.59 11.80 15.75
C PHE A 36 4.81 12.97 14.79
N SER A 37 5.66 13.93 15.18
CA SER A 37 5.95 15.13 14.38
C SER A 37 7.39 15.12 13.85
N TYR A 38 7.56 15.19 12.54
CA TYR A 38 8.86 15.09 11.87
C TYR A 38 9.08 16.20 10.84
N SER A 39 10.29 16.35 10.33
CA SER A 39 10.72 17.33 9.34
C SER A 39 11.76 16.72 8.41
N ALA A 40 12.14 17.46 7.36
CA ALA A 40 13.19 17.02 6.44
C ALA A 40 14.57 16.86 7.11
N LEU A 41 14.79 17.48 8.28
CA LEU A 41 16.03 17.31 9.05
C LEU A 41 16.13 15.93 9.71
N ASP A 42 15.00 15.24 9.86
CA ASP A 42 14.92 13.91 10.49
C ASP A 42 15.13 12.78 9.46
N PHE A 43 15.28 13.12 8.18
CA PHE A 43 15.40 12.15 7.09
C PHE A 43 16.81 11.60 6.96
N ILE A 44 16.87 10.28 6.77
CA ILE A 44 18.10 9.53 6.54
C ILE A 44 18.10 9.09 5.08
N PHE A 45 18.78 9.82 4.20
CA PHE A 45 18.83 9.48 2.77
C PHE A 45 19.69 8.25 2.50
N ASP A 46 20.82 8.15 3.19
CA ASP A 46 21.73 6.99 3.14
C ASP A 46 21.86 6.36 4.54
N LEU A 47 21.42 5.11 4.69
CA LEU A 47 21.55 4.40 5.97
C LEU A 47 23.00 4.06 6.34
N ARG A 48 23.96 4.10 5.39
CA ARG A 48 25.39 3.90 5.70
C ARG A 48 26.08 5.16 6.19
N ASN A 49 25.49 6.33 5.95
CA ASN A 49 25.98 7.60 6.45
C ASN A 49 24.84 8.41 7.07
N PRO A 50 24.34 8.01 8.25
CA PRO A 50 23.12 8.55 8.83
C PRO A 50 23.28 9.95 9.47
N GLY A 51 24.42 10.62 9.26
CA GLY A 51 24.71 11.96 9.79
C GLY A 51 25.32 11.97 11.20
N PRO A 52 25.76 13.15 11.69
CA PRO A 52 26.64 13.30 12.87
C PRO A 52 25.99 13.08 14.25
N HIS A 53 24.70 12.72 14.33
CA HIS A 53 23.96 12.60 15.59
C HIS A 53 23.41 11.18 15.87
N ASN A 54 23.98 10.14 15.26
CA ASN A 54 23.31 8.84 15.14
C ASN A 54 24.10 7.63 15.71
N ASP A 55 24.28 7.59 17.04
CA ASP A 55 24.83 6.41 17.75
C ASP A 55 23.76 5.36 18.13
N GLU A 56 22.47 5.62 17.88
CA GLU A 56 21.38 4.71 18.25
C GLU A 56 21.01 3.72 17.13
N ASN A 57 20.77 2.46 17.53
CA ASN A 57 20.39 1.35 16.62
C ASN A 57 19.00 1.50 15.98
N ARG A 58 18.12 2.35 16.52
CA ARG A 58 16.75 2.61 16.02
C ARG A 58 16.49 4.11 15.95
N SER A 59 15.48 4.52 15.17
CA SER A 59 15.00 5.90 15.14
C SER A 59 13.82 6.09 16.09
N GLU A 60 13.54 7.35 16.46
CA GLU A 60 12.36 7.69 17.27
C GLU A 60 11.04 7.21 16.63
N PHE A 61 10.97 7.21 15.29
CA PHE A 61 9.84 6.67 14.54
C PHE A 61 9.66 5.18 14.79
N GLU A 62 10.74 4.40 14.69
CA GLU A 62 10.72 2.95 14.88
C GLU A 62 10.39 2.59 16.33
N ASP A 63 10.94 3.32 17.29
CA ASP A 63 10.66 3.09 18.70
C ASP A 63 9.21 3.41 19.05
N MET A 64 8.64 4.50 18.54
CA MET A 64 7.22 4.79 18.71
C MET A 64 6.35 3.72 18.04
N LEU A 65 6.66 3.32 16.81
CA LEU A 65 5.91 2.30 16.06
C LEU A 65 5.88 0.97 16.81
N LEU A 66 7.04 0.48 17.24
CA LEU A 66 7.16 -0.79 17.94
C LEU A 66 6.51 -0.74 19.32
N ALA A 67 6.74 0.31 20.10
CA ALA A 67 6.15 0.44 21.43
C ALA A 67 4.61 0.46 21.36
N LYS A 68 4.04 1.24 20.44
CA LYS A 68 2.57 1.32 20.26
C LYS A 68 1.99 0.03 19.69
N TRP A 69 2.69 -0.63 18.78
CA TRP A 69 2.27 -1.93 18.27
C TRP A 69 2.23 -3.00 19.38
N GLU A 70 3.23 -3.04 20.26
CA GLU A 70 3.26 -3.96 21.41
C GLU A 70 2.17 -3.64 22.45
N GLU A 71 1.84 -2.36 22.65
CA GLU A 71 0.67 -1.98 23.44
C GLU A 71 -0.63 -2.51 22.84
N ALA A 72 -0.79 -2.42 21.51
CA ALA A 72 -1.95 -2.96 20.79
C ALA A 72 -2.02 -4.49 20.89
N GLU A 73 -0.88 -5.19 20.81
CA GLU A 73 -0.77 -6.63 21.03
C GLU A 73 -1.20 -7.01 22.46
N LYS A 74 -0.67 -6.33 23.49
CA LYS A 74 -1.06 -6.53 24.90
C LYS A 74 -2.55 -6.27 25.12
N CYS A 75 -3.13 -5.33 24.39
CA CYS A 75 -4.57 -5.03 24.38
C CYS A 75 -5.42 -6.02 23.55
N LYS A 76 -4.81 -7.07 22.98
CA LYS A 76 -5.46 -8.11 22.17
C LYS A 76 -6.22 -7.54 20.97
N LEU A 77 -5.59 -6.62 20.24
CA LEU A 77 -6.16 -6.01 19.02
C LEU A 77 -5.80 -6.77 17.74
N LEU A 78 -4.94 -7.78 17.84
CA LEU A 78 -4.56 -8.66 16.73
C LEU A 78 -5.51 -9.85 16.66
N ASN A 79 -5.82 -10.32 15.45
CA ASN A 79 -6.71 -11.46 15.22
C ASN A 79 -6.08 -12.80 15.64
N TYR A 80 -4.75 -12.88 15.67
CA TYR A 80 -3.98 -14.09 15.99
C TYR A 80 -2.58 -13.71 16.50
N GLY A 81 -1.89 -14.67 17.11
CA GLY A 81 -0.50 -14.53 17.53
C GLY A 81 0.49 -14.78 16.39
N LEU A 82 1.74 -14.35 16.54
CA LEU A 82 2.77 -14.54 15.51
C LEU A 82 3.52 -15.87 15.67
N ASN A 83 2.84 -16.99 15.42
CA ASN A 83 3.45 -18.32 15.40
C ASN A 83 3.97 -18.65 14.00
N THR A 84 5.12 -18.07 13.64
CA THR A 84 5.67 -18.15 12.27
C THR A 84 6.93 -19.01 12.20
N MET A 85 7.11 -19.70 11.06
CA MET A 85 8.35 -20.39 10.70
C MET A 85 8.84 -19.87 9.36
N TYR A 86 10.14 -19.93 9.12
CA TYR A 86 10.74 -19.42 7.88
C TYR A 86 11.65 -20.47 7.25
N LYS A 87 11.73 -20.44 5.92
CA LYS A 87 12.76 -21.13 5.14
C LYS A 87 13.13 -20.32 3.91
N LEU A 88 14.33 -20.55 3.39
CA LEU A 88 14.72 -20.10 2.05
C LEU A 88 14.47 -21.23 1.05
N LEU A 89 14.09 -20.87 -0.18
CA LEU A 89 13.98 -21.82 -1.28
C LEU A 89 15.31 -21.92 -2.01
N GLU A 90 15.70 -23.14 -2.36
CA GLU A 90 16.80 -23.36 -3.28
C GLU A 90 16.40 -22.87 -4.68
N GLY A 91 17.26 -22.04 -5.28
CA GLY A 91 17.03 -21.46 -6.59
C GLY A 91 17.82 -20.16 -6.82
N ASP A 92 17.50 -19.48 -7.92
CA ASP A 92 18.26 -18.33 -8.42
C ASP A 92 17.80 -17.00 -7.80
N PHE A 93 16.63 -16.95 -7.14
CA PHE A 93 16.01 -15.73 -6.63
C PHE A 93 16.06 -15.58 -5.11
N ASN A 94 16.59 -16.58 -4.39
CA ASN A 94 16.76 -16.59 -2.94
C ASN A 94 15.45 -16.26 -2.20
N LEU A 95 14.36 -16.89 -2.62
CA LEU A 95 13.02 -16.60 -2.11
C LEU A 95 12.90 -17.04 -0.65
N SER A 96 12.37 -16.17 0.20
CA SER A 96 12.02 -16.52 1.58
C SER A 96 10.54 -16.91 1.66
N VAL A 97 10.21 -17.89 2.49
CA VAL A 97 8.82 -18.30 2.76
C VAL A 97 8.58 -18.26 4.25
N GLN A 98 7.51 -17.58 4.67
CA GLN A 98 6.99 -17.59 6.03
C GLN A 98 5.74 -18.48 6.12
N LEU A 99 5.77 -19.53 6.94
CA LEU A 99 4.53 -20.22 7.33
C LEU A 99 3.76 -19.37 8.34
N ASN A 100 2.51 -19.08 8.04
CA ASN A 100 1.57 -18.41 8.93
C ASN A 100 0.16 -18.99 8.74
N VAL A 101 -0.12 -20.08 9.45
CA VAL A 101 -1.38 -20.84 9.33
C VAL A 101 -2.57 -20.03 9.85
N GLU A 102 -2.42 -19.41 11.02
CA GLU A 102 -3.49 -18.61 11.64
C GLU A 102 -3.90 -17.45 10.73
N ARG A 103 -2.95 -16.82 10.02
CA ARG A 103 -3.28 -15.82 9.00
C ARG A 103 -4.10 -16.39 7.85
N GLY A 104 -3.78 -17.60 7.39
CA GLY A 104 -4.54 -18.28 6.34
C GLY A 104 -5.98 -18.58 6.76
N GLU A 105 -6.16 -19.06 8.00
CA GLU A 105 -7.46 -19.44 8.57
C GLU A 105 -8.32 -18.22 8.96
N MET A 106 -7.70 -17.18 9.52
CA MET A 106 -8.35 -15.97 10.01
C MET A 106 -8.38 -14.85 8.96
N ARG A 107 -8.05 -15.16 7.71
CA ARG A 107 -8.06 -14.18 6.61
C ARG A 107 -9.49 -13.72 6.36
N ARG A 108 -9.69 -12.40 6.24
CA ARG A 108 -10.96 -11.85 5.76
C ARG A 108 -11.27 -12.41 4.37
N LYS A 109 -12.53 -12.75 4.11
CA LYS A 109 -13.00 -13.05 2.76
C LYS A 109 -12.62 -11.89 1.82
N PRO A 110 -11.97 -12.15 0.67
CA PRO A 110 -11.64 -11.09 -0.27
C PRO A 110 -12.90 -10.36 -0.74
N THR A 111 -12.89 -9.03 -0.69
CA THR A 111 -13.90 -8.20 -1.36
C THR A 111 -13.75 -8.35 -2.87
N HIS A 112 -14.87 -8.43 -3.57
CA HIS A 112 -14.87 -8.46 -5.03
C HIS A 112 -14.77 -7.04 -5.57
N PHE A 113 -13.74 -6.81 -6.40
CA PHE A 113 -13.55 -5.57 -7.15
C PHE A 113 -13.58 -5.87 -8.65
N ARG A 114 -14.11 -4.94 -9.44
CA ARG A 114 -14.35 -5.01 -10.88
C ARG A 114 -13.37 -4.17 -11.69
N ALA A 115 -12.81 -3.12 -11.10
CA ALA A 115 -11.90 -2.17 -11.73
C ALA A 115 -10.73 -1.84 -10.81
N VAL A 116 -9.63 -1.35 -11.38
CA VAL A 116 -8.47 -0.85 -10.61
C VAL A 116 -8.90 0.32 -9.73
N GLN A 117 -9.82 1.14 -10.23
CA GLN A 117 -10.46 2.23 -9.52
C GLN A 117 -11.96 1.99 -9.35
N GLU A 118 -12.41 1.94 -8.10
CA GLU A 118 -13.84 1.93 -7.76
C GLU A 118 -14.16 3.10 -6.82
N CYS A 119 -15.39 3.63 -6.95
CA CYS A 119 -15.91 4.62 -6.02
C CYS A 119 -15.89 4.09 -4.57
N PHE A 120 -15.57 4.97 -3.64
CA PHE A 120 -15.58 4.65 -2.22
C PHE A 120 -17.00 4.30 -1.75
N CYS A 121 -17.14 3.19 -1.01
CA CYS A 121 -18.42 2.76 -0.46
C CYS A 121 -18.41 2.79 1.08
N ASN A 122 -19.12 3.77 1.67
CA ASN A 122 -19.25 3.92 3.12
C ASN A 122 -19.91 2.70 3.82
N LEU A 123 -20.72 1.93 3.08
CA LEU A 123 -21.40 0.75 3.62
C LEU A 123 -20.43 -0.41 3.86
N ARG A 124 -19.46 -0.62 2.94
CA ARG A 124 -18.40 -1.60 3.10
C ARG A 124 -17.47 -1.24 4.26
N TRP A 125 -16.71 -2.22 4.76
CA TRP A 125 -15.71 -1.96 5.79
C TRP A 125 -14.65 -0.96 5.30
N ASN A 126 -14.26 -0.01 6.14
CA ASN A 126 -13.27 1.02 5.82
C ASN A 126 -12.63 1.55 7.11
N PHE A 127 -11.46 2.20 6.98
CA PHE A 127 -10.67 2.63 8.14
C PHE A 127 -11.25 3.79 8.96
N MET A 128 -12.28 4.50 8.46
CA MET A 128 -13.00 5.48 9.29
C MET A 128 -13.77 4.80 10.44
N LYS A 129 -13.93 3.47 10.39
CA LYS A 129 -14.59 2.64 11.41
C LYS A 129 -13.60 2.12 12.46
N LEU A 130 -12.32 2.48 12.39
CA LEU A 130 -11.33 2.10 13.41
C LEU A 130 -11.71 2.72 14.76
N LYS A 131 -11.53 1.94 15.83
CA LYS A 131 -11.60 2.43 17.20
C LYS A 131 -10.32 3.18 17.52
N GLU A 132 -10.41 4.15 18.44
CA GLU A 132 -9.25 4.96 18.85
C GLU A 132 -8.04 4.11 19.27
N LYS A 133 -8.27 3.01 20.01
CA LYS A 133 -7.20 2.08 20.44
C LYS A 133 -6.50 1.33 19.31
N GLU A 134 -7.10 1.26 18.11
CA GLU A 134 -6.49 0.64 16.92
C GLU A 134 -5.57 1.62 16.18
N VAL A 135 -5.67 2.92 16.48
CA VAL A 135 -4.76 3.95 15.96
C VAL A 135 -3.55 4.04 16.89
N LEU A 136 -2.37 3.72 16.37
CA LEU A 136 -1.12 3.73 17.12
C LEU A 136 -0.66 5.17 17.41
N PHE A 137 -0.65 6.00 16.37
CA PHE A 137 -0.31 7.42 16.44
C PHE A 137 -0.72 8.14 15.16
N TYR A 138 -0.83 9.46 15.21
CA TYR A 138 -0.96 10.31 14.03
C TYR A 138 0.43 10.75 13.53
N LEU A 139 0.60 10.86 12.22
CA LEU A 139 1.80 11.42 11.59
C LEU A 139 1.56 12.85 11.12
N ARG A 140 2.51 13.74 11.42
CA ARG A 140 2.48 15.11 10.91
C ARG A 140 3.87 15.61 10.54
N ARG A 141 4.02 16.06 9.30
CA ARG A 141 5.20 16.81 8.89
C ARG A 141 5.10 18.25 9.42
N LYS A 142 6.13 18.72 10.13
CA LYS A 142 6.25 20.10 10.63
C LYS A 142 6.14 21.07 9.46
N GLY A 143 5.29 22.08 9.59
CA GLY A 143 5.01 23.05 8.52
C GLY A 143 3.92 22.63 7.52
N SER A 144 3.46 21.37 7.54
CA SER A 144 2.21 20.98 6.87
C SER A 144 1.03 21.19 7.81
N SER A 145 0.06 22.01 7.39
CA SER A 145 -1.20 22.22 8.12
C SER A 145 -2.32 21.26 7.67
N VAL A 146 -2.05 20.40 6.69
CA VAL A 146 -3.08 19.66 5.96
C VAL A 146 -2.89 18.16 6.17
N GLY A 147 -3.96 17.50 6.59
CA GLY A 147 -4.09 16.04 6.60
C GLY A 147 -4.05 15.40 7.98
N HIS A 148 -5.04 14.54 8.24
CA HIS A 148 -5.06 13.65 9.39
C HIS A 148 -4.55 12.28 8.94
N HIS A 149 -3.25 12.05 9.06
CA HIS A 149 -2.62 10.80 8.66
C HIS A 149 -2.44 9.92 9.88
N ALA A 150 -2.92 8.69 9.83
CA ALA A 150 -2.83 7.75 10.93
C ALA A 150 -1.87 6.61 10.60
N VAL A 151 -1.17 6.12 11.62
CA VAL A 151 -0.65 4.76 11.63
C VAL A 151 -1.51 3.94 12.56
N ALA A 152 -2.05 2.84 12.04
CA ALA A 152 -2.93 1.93 12.76
C ALA A 152 -2.32 0.53 12.83
N VAL A 153 -2.69 -0.22 13.86
CA VAL A 153 -2.29 -1.63 13.96
C VAL A 153 -2.91 -2.42 12.82
N ASN A 154 -2.14 -3.30 12.18
CA ASN A 154 -2.74 -4.28 11.28
C ASN A 154 -3.27 -5.44 12.12
N ALA A 155 -4.59 -5.59 12.19
CA ALA A 155 -5.24 -6.69 12.92
C ALA A 155 -4.86 -8.09 12.37
N ALA A 156 -4.35 -8.18 11.15
CA ALA A 156 -3.82 -9.42 10.55
C ALA A 156 -2.32 -9.25 10.22
N PRO A 157 -1.45 -9.16 11.25
CA PRO A 157 -0.04 -8.86 11.06
C PRO A 157 0.72 -10.05 10.45
N LEU A 158 1.80 -9.75 9.76
CA LEU A 158 2.74 -10.76 9.24
C LEU A 158 3.91 -10.97 10.19
N ILE A 159 4.25 -9.93 10.94
CA ILE A 159 5.42 -9.85 11.81
C ILE A 159 5.20 -8.75 12.83
N ARG A 160 5.99 -8.77 13.90
CA ARG A 160 5.99 -7.75 14.95
C ARG A 160 6.23 -6.38 14.31
N GLY A 161 5.37 -5.43 14.66
CA GLY A 161 5.40 -4.07 14.11
C GLY A 161 4.61 -3.87 12.80
N HIS A 162 4.07 -4.92 12.17
CA HIS A 162 3.26 -4.75 10.94
C HIS A 162 2.04 -3.88 11.23
N SER A 163 2.04 -2.71 10.60
CA SER A 163 1.07 -1.63 10.78
C SER A 163 0.58 -1.11 9.42
N LEU A 164 -0.44 -0.25 9.44
CA LEU A 164 -1.02 0.37 8.26
C LEU A 164 -0.79 1.88 8.31
N LEU A 165 -0.30 2.45 7.21
CA LEU A 165 -0.24 3.88 6.98
C LEU A 165 -1.51 4.31 6.25
N LEU A 166 -2.24 5.26 6.84
CA LEU A 166 -3.57 5.70 6.42
C LEU A 166 -3.53 7.21 6.12
N PRO A 167 -3.26 7.60 4.86
CA PRO A 167 -3.30 9.00 4.46
C PRO A 167 -4.72 9.56 4.54
N ASN A 168 -4.92 10.68 5.25
CA ASN A 168 -6.20 11.41 5.27
C ASN A 168 -7.36 10.52 5.73
N ILE A 169 -7.19 9.84 6.88
CA ILE A 169 -8.12 8.81 7.38
C ILE A 169 -9.57 9.29 7.50
N ASP A 170 -9.79 10.58 7.74
CA ASP A 170 -11.13 11.16 7.90
C ASP A 170 -11.86 11.37 6.56
N HIS A 171 -11.21 11.11 5.43
CA HIS A 171 -11.77 11.30 4.09
C HIS A 171 -12.07 9.95 3.42
N PRO A 172 -13.18 9.84 2.68
CA PRO A 172 -13.55 8.64 1.92
C PRO A 172 -12.68 8.51 0.66
N THR A 173 -11.40 8.18 0.84
CA THR A 173 -10.44 8.05 -0.25
C THR A 173 -10.41 6.60 -0.74
N PRO A 174 -10.72 6.31 -2.02
CA PRO A 174 -10.63 4.94 -2.55
C PRO A 174 -9.17 4.44 -2.52
N GLN A 175 -8.96 3.13 -2.68
CA GLN A 175 -7.63 2.49 -2.73
C GLN A 175 -6.90 2.80 -4.06
N VAL A 176 -6.65 4.09 -4.28
CA VAL A 176 -5.90 4.66 -5.40
C VAL A 176 -4.79 5.52 -4.80
N LEU A 177 -3.55 5.26 -5.20
CA LEU A 177 -2.40 5.95 -4.62
C LEU A 177 -2.46 7.45 -4.96
N SER A 178 -2.27 8.29 -3.96
CA SER A 178 -2.21 9.75 -4.11
C SER A 178 -0.80 10.28 -3.88
N GLU A 179 -0.52 11.51 -4.32
CA GLU A 179 0.78 12.15 -4.08
C GLU A 179 1.10 12.25 -2.59
N THR A 180 0.08 12.53 -1.77
CA THR A 180 0.20 12.51 -0.31
C THR A 180 0.65 11.14 0.21
N ALA A 181 0.09 10.05 -0.34
CA ALA A 181 0.49 8.70 0.04
C ALA A 181 1.93 8.37 -0.37
N VAL A 182 2.36 8.75 -1.58
CA VAL A 182 3.75 8.55 -2.02
C VAL A 182 4.73 9.33 -1.15
N ARG A 183 4.40 10.57 -0.80
CA ARG A 183 5.20 11.38 0.13
C ARG A 183 5.31 10.73 1.50
N LEU A 184 4.19 10.30 2.10
CA LEU A 184 4.20 9.64 3.41
C LEU A 184 4.96 8.31 3.39
N ALA A 185 4.83 7.53 2.31
CA ALA A 185 5.57 6.29 2.12
C ALA A 185 7.09 6.58 2.04
N THR A 186 7.49 7.59 1.29
CA THR A 186 8.88 8.02 1.17
C THR A 186 9.42 8.56 2.49
N ASP A 187 8.64 9.40 3.18
CA ASP A 187 9.01 10.00 4.46
C ASP A 187 9.19 8.93 5.54
N THR A 188 8.28 7.95 5.64
CA THR A 188 8.41 6.84 6.60
C THR A 188 9.61 5.94 6.30
N MET A 189 9.93 5.69 5.02
CA MET A 189 11.18 5.03 4.64
C MET A 189 12.40 5.83 5.09
N LEU A 190 12.39 7.15 4.89
CA LEU A 190 13.48 8.07 5.28
C LEU A 190 13.64 8.22 6.80
N LEU A 191 12.58 8.03 7.57
CA LEU A 191 12.59 8.09 9.03
C LEU A 191 13.05 6.78 9.69
N SER A 192 13.02 5.65 8.99
CA SER A 192 13.45 4.34 9.49
C SER A 192 14.95 4.13 9.27
N LYS A 193 15.65 3.58 10.28
CA LYS A 193 17.05 3.15 10.20
C LYS A 193 17.21 1.69 9.77
N ASN A 194 16.13 0.93 9.75
CA ASN A 194 16.15 -0.48 9.45
C ASN A 194 16.15 -0.74 7.93
N ASN A 195 17.21 -1.37 7.42
CA ASN A 195 17.34 -1.76 6.01
C ASN A 195 16.19 -2.68 5.54
N SER A 196 15.64 -3.48 6.44
CA SER A 196 14.59 -4.45 6.14
C SER A 196 13.19 -3.90 6.41
N PHE A 197 13.05 -2.59 6.66
CA PHE A 197 11.76 -1.90 6.69
C PHE A 197 11.27 -1.60 5.28
N HIS A 198 9.99 -1.89 5.03
CA HIS A 198 9.37 -1.75 3.73
C HIS A 198 8.02 -1.06 3.84
N VAL A 199 7.69 -0.29 2.79
CA VAL A 199 6.35 0.24 2.59
C VAL A 199 5.71 -0.41 1.38
N LEU A 200 4.51 -0.97 1.55
CA LEU A 200 3.84 -1.74 0.52
C LEU A 200 2.50 -1.13 0.11
N PHE A 201 2.17 -1.21 -1.16
CA PHE A 201 0.85 -0.86 -1.68
C PHE A 201 0.35 -1.94 -2.65
N ASN A 202 -0.96 -2.17 -2.59
CA ASN A 202 -1.69 -3.07 -3.48
C ASN A 202 -2.89 -2.29 -4.02
N SER A 203 -3.08 -2.21 -5.34
CA SER A 203 -4.32 -1.69 -5.93
C SER A 203 -5.46 -2.72 -5.85
N LEU A 204 -6.71 -2.31 -6.09
CA LEU A 204 -7.91 -3.15 -5.91
C LEU A 204 -7.83 -4.50 -6.63
N LEU A 205 -7.38 -4.49 -7.88
CA LEU A 205 -7.20 -5.71 -8.69
C LEU A 205 -5.82 -6.37 -8.53
N ALA A 206 -5.03 -5.90 -7.56
CA ALA A 206 -3.67 -6.36 -7.27
C ALA A 206 -3.56 -6.89 -5.83
N CYS A 207 -4.57 -7.62 -5.36
CA CYS A 207 -4.66 -8.21 -4.02
C CYS A 207 -4.91 -7.22 -2.85
N ALA A 208 -5.39 -6.00 -3.10
CA ALA A 208 -5.96 -5.21 -2.00
C ALA A 208 -7.20 -5.90 -1.42
N SER A 209 -7.47 -5.69 -0.14
CA SER A 209 -8.62 -6.30 0.55
C SER A 209 -9.66 -5.29 1.03
N VAL A 210 -9.39 -3.99 0.87
CA VAL A 210 -10.20 -2.90 1.38
C VAL A 210 -10.14 -1.75 0.38
N ASN A 211 -11.29 -1.19 0.01
CA ASN A 211 -11.36 0.04 -0.79
C ASN A 211 -11.34 1.28 0.12
N HIS A 212 -10.19 1.54 0.73
CA HIS A 212 -9.86 2.79 1.42
C HIS A 212 -8.33 2.92 1.38
N LEU A 213 -7.78 4.01 0.84
CA LEU A 213 -6.34 4.24 0.71
C LEU A 213 -5.54 3.85 1.96
N HIS A 214 -4.73 2.80 1.82
CA HIS A 214 -3.81 2.33 2.85
C HIS A 214 -2.53 1.75 2.22
N LEU A 215 -1.45 1.85 2.98
CA LEU A 215 -0.18 1.20 2.73
C LEU A 215 0.20 0.34 3.93
N HIS A 216 1.01 -0.68 3.71
CA HIS A 216 1.54 -1.50 4.79
C HIS A 216 2.92 -1.02 5.20
N LEU A 217 3.15 -0.92 6.50
CA LEU A 217 4.46 -0.68 7.10
C LEU A 217 4.88 -1.97 7.82
N LEU A 218 6.02 -2.54 7.46
CA LEU A 218 6.51 -3.74 8.14
C LEU A 218 8.01 -3.92 7.93
N THR A 219 8.60 -4.77 8.76
CA THR A 219 9.95 -5.29 8.54
C THR A 219 9.89 -6.72 8.07
N TRP A 220 10.80 -7.17 7.21
CA TRP A 220 10.92 -8.60 6.87
C TRP A 220 12.28 -9.14 7.34
N PRO A 221 12.36 -10.34 7.91
CA PRO A 221 13.61 -10.81 8.53
C PRO A 221 14.67 -11.29 7.54
N TYR A 222 14.33 -11.38 6.25
CA TYR A 222 15.25 -11.76 5.17
C TYR A 222 15.28 -10.63 4.14
N ASP A 223 16.46 -10.25 3.67
CA ASP A 223 16.52 -9.24 2.62
C ASP A 223 15.97 -9.81 1.31
N SER A 224 15.10 -9.04 0.66
CA SER A 224 14.66 -9.35 -0.70
C SER A 224 15.85 -9.24 -1.63
N ASP A 225 16.20 -10.33 -2.31
CA ASP A 225 17.35 -10.32 -3.22
C ASP A 225 17.12 -9.44 -4.46
N LEU A 226 15.91 -8.92 -4.65
CA LEU A 226 15.54 -7.88 -5.62
C LEU A 226 16.45 -6.64 -5.49
N ILE A 227 16.78 -6.25 -4.26
CA ILE A 227 17.61 -5.05 -4.00
C ILE A 227 19.05 -5.21 -4.50
N ASN A 228 19.48 -6.46 -4.73
CA ASN A 228 20.82 -6.80 -5.20
C ASN A 228 20.91 -6.98 -6.72
N ARG A 229 19.77 -6.87 -7.41
CA ARG A 229 19.70 -7.09 -8.86
C ARG A 229 20.08 -5.84 -9.64
N ARG A 230 20.72 -6.05 -10.79
CA ARG A 230 20.90 -4.98 -11.78
C ARG A 230 19.54 -4.63 -12.41
N CYS A 231 19.44 -3.47 -13.03
CA CYS A 231 18.28 -3.02 -13.79
C CYS A 231 18.68 -2.66 -15.21
N GLU A 232 17.69 -2.49 -16.07
CA GLU A 232 17.85 -1.92 -17.40
C GLU A 232 17.39 -0.45 -17.35
N HIS A 233 18.21 0.46 -17.87
CA HIS A 233 17.85 1.88 -17.94
C HIS A 233 16.90 2.12 -19.11
N ILE A 234 15.85 2.91 -18.89
CA ILE A 234 14.86 3.27 -19.94
C ILE A 234 14.95 4.75 -20.28
N PHE A 235 14.69 5.62 -19.30
CA PHE A 235 14.61 7.06 -19.52
C PHE A 235 14.84 7.82 -18.21
N ASP A 236 15.71 8.83 -18.22
CA ASP A 236 15.98 9.68 -17.06
C ASP A 236 16.28 8.84 -15.78
N ASN A 237 15.46 8.92 -14.73
CA ASN A 237 15.59 8.11 -13.51
C ASN A 237 14.66 6.87 -13.48
N MET A 238 14.09 6.49 -14.63
CA MET A 238 13.26 5.30 -14.81
C MET A 238 14.12 4.12 -15.27
N TYR A 239 14.05 3.05 -14.51
CA TYR A 239 14.67 1.76 -14.81
C TYR A 239 13.61 0.67 -14.82
N VAL A 240 13.96 -0.51 -15.34
CA VAL A 240 13.11 -1.69 -15.29
C VAL A 240 13.90 -2.91 -14.87
N ILE A 241 13.19 -3.88 -14.32
CA ILE A 241 13.71 -5.22 -14.07
C ILE A 241 12.72 -6.24 -14.62
N LYS A 242 13.23 -7.21 -15.37
CA LYS A 242 12.46 -8.28 -15.99
C LYS A 242 13.27 -9.57 -16.06
N ARG A 243 12.67 -10.67 -16.52
CA ARG A 243 13.36 -11.95 -16.70
C ARG A 243 14.55 -11.79 -17.68
N PRO A 244 15.69 -12.46 -17.44
CA PRO A 244 15.96 -13.42 -16.36
C PRO A 244 16.48 -12.77 -15.06
N ILE A 245 16.51 -11.43 -14.96
CA ILE A 245 17.12 -10.73 -13.82
C ILE A 245 16.26 -10.91 -12.56
N TRP A 246 14.95 -10.71 -12.70
CA TRP A 246 13.93 -10.96 -11.67
C TRP A 246 12.74 -11.69 -12.28
N PHE A 247 12.01 -12.42 -11.44
CA PHE A 247 10.87 -13.21 -11.91
C PHE A 247 9.62 -12.38 -12.21
N ALA A 248 9.41 -11.28 -11.46
CA ALA A 248 8.32 -10.34 -11.67
C ALA A 248 8.84 -9.09 -12.40
N TYR A 249 8.01 -8.51 -13.27
CA TYR A 249 8.41 -7.30 -14.00
C TYR A 249 8.13 -6.07 -13.14
N ALA A 250 9.13 -5.21 -13.00
CA ALA A 250 8.99 -3.98 -12.22
C ALA A 250 9.58 -2.77 -12.95
N ILE A 251 8.91 -1.63 -12.79
CA ILE A 251 9.43 -0.30 -13.09
C ILE A 251 10.05 0.23 -11.79
N VAL A 252 11.25 0.79 -11.88
CA VAL A 252 12.08 1.12 -10.72
C VAL A 252 12.48 2.59 -10.76
N PHE A 253 12.27 3.26 -9.62
CA PHE A 253 12.76 4.61 -9.36
C PHE A 253 13.58 4.60 -8.07
N GLN A 254 14.69 5.32 -8.03
CA GLN A 254 15.53 5.47 -6.84
C GLN A 254 15.65 6.94 -6.45
N LEU A 255 15.64 7.20 -5.14
CA LEU A 255 15.84 8.51 -4.55
C LEU A 255 17.32 8.67 -4.17
N ASP A 256 18.08 9.33 -5.03
CA ASP A 256 19.54 9.43 -4.91
C ASP A 256 20.01 10.50 -3.91
N GLY A 257 19.11 11.38 -3.47
CA GLY A 257 19.44 12.49 -2.57
C GLY A 257 18.28 13.46 -2.32
N PRO A 258 18.43 14.37 -1.35
CA PRO A 258 17.38 15.33 -0.96
C PRO A 258 16.91 16.23 -2.11
N GLU A 259 17.81 16.63 -3.01
CA GLU A 259 17.53 17.46 -4.17
C GLU A 259 16.61 16.77 -5.20
N TYR A 260 16.55 15.43 -5.17
CA TYR A 260 15.74 14.63 -6.08
C TYR A 260 14.40 14.19 -5.48
N TYR A 261 14.10 14.57 -4.24
CA TYR A 261 12.87 14.14 -3.54
C TYR A 261 11.59 14.45 -4.33
N GLU A 262 11.44 15.69 -4.79
CA GLU A 262 10.25 16.11 -5.55
C GLU A 262 10.13 15.40 -6.89
N LYS A 263 11.26 15.19 -7.57
CA LYS A 263 11.33 14.45 -8.83
C LYS A 263 10.96 12.99 -8.64
N PHE A 264 11.49 12.33 -7.61
CA PHE A 264 11.17 10.95 -7.26
C PHE A 264 9.67 10.78 -7.00
N VAL A 265 9.07 11.62 -6.15
CA VAL A 265 7.63 11.60 -5.87
C VAL A 265 6.83 11.79 -7.15
N THR A 266 7.22 12.76 -7.98
CA THR A 266 6.53 13.03 -9.25
C THR A 266 6.62 11.86 -10.23
N SER A 267 7.80 11.24 -10.39
CA SER A 267 7.99 10.09 -11.28
C SER A 267 7.17 8.88 -10.84
N VAL A 268 7.18 8.57 -9.53
CA VAL A 268 6.35 7.49 -8.97
C VAL A 268 4.87 7.79 -9.17
N MET A 269 4.42 9.02 -8.90
CA MET A 269 3.02 9.41 -9.08
C MET A 269 2.56 9.32 -10.54
N ARG A 270 3.36 9.82 -11.49
CA ARG A 270 3.03 9.73 -12.93
C ARG A 270 2.97 8.28 -13.40
N CYS A 271 3.86 7.43 -12.90
CA CYS A 271 3.81 5.99 -13.18
C CYS A 271 2.50 5.38 -12.68
N VAL A 272 2.12 5.65 -11.44
CA VAL A 272 0.91 5.07 -10.85
C VAL A 272 -0.37 5.64 -11.46
N GLU A 273 -0.38 6.92 -11.80
CA GLU A 273 -1.48 7.57 -12.53
C GLU A 273 -1.65 6.96 -13.92
N TYR A 274 -0.54 6.75 -14.67
CA TYR A 274 -0.57 6.02 -15.94
C TYR A 274 -1.20 4.64 -15.77
N LEU A 275 -0.70 3.83 -14.82
CA LEU A 275 -1.20 2.47 -14.63
C LEU A 275 -2.67 2.45 -14.21
N THR A 276 -3.09 3.38 -13.36
CA THR A 276 -4.48 3.48 -12.89
C THR A 276 -5.41 3.88 -14.04
N THR A 277 -5.06 4.91 -14.80
CA THR A 277 -5.88 5.40 -15.93
C THR A 277 -6.00 4.42 -17.09
N HIS A 278 -5.03 3.50 -17.22
CA HIS A 278 -5.04 2.42 -18.21
C HIS A 278 -5.59 1.09 -17.66
N GLU A 279 -6.21 1.10 -16.48
CA GLU A 279 -6.78 -0.09 -15.81
C GLU A 279 -5.75 -1.24 -15.66
N VAL A 280 -4.49 -0.88 -15.43
CA VAL A 280 -3.41 -1.84 -15.14
C VAL A 280 -3.30 -2.03 -13.63
N ALA A 281 -3.64 -3.23 -13.16
CA ALA A 281 -3.42 -3.63 -11.78
C ALA A 281 -1.94 -3.53 -11.42
N HIS A 282 -1.63 -3.08 -10.20
CA HIS A 282 -0.26 -2.83 -9.81
C HIS A 282 -0.03 -2.95 -8.31
N ASN A 283 1.19 -3.37 -7.98
CA ASN A 283 1.71 -3.41 -6.61
C ASN A 283 2.91 -2.47 -6.50
N ILE A 284 3.21 -2.00 -5.30
CA ILE A 284 4.41 -1.20 -5.03
C ILE A 284 5.12 -1.74 -3.80
N PHE A 285 6.43 -1.88 -3.91
CA PHE A 285 7.35 -2.25 -2.85
C PHE A 285 8.40 -1.14 -2.73
N LEU A 286 8.38 -0.36 -1.65
CA LEU A 286 9.44 0.57 -1.30
C LEU A 286 10.40 -0.11 -0.33
N SER A 287 11.69 -0.07 -0.64
CA SER A 287 12.75 -0.63 0.19
C SER A 287 13.98 0.28 0.20
N ARG A 288 14.86 0.03 1.16
CA ARG A 288 16.25 0.47 1.09
C ARG A 288 17.01 -0.48 0.17
N ALA A 289 17.77 0.07 -0.77
CA ALA A 289 18.54 -0.70 -1.73
C ALA A 289 19.87 0.01 -2.04
N GLN A 290 20.86 -0.76 -2.48
CA GLN A 290 22.10 -0.22 -3.03
C GLN A 290 21.85 0.60 -4.30
N PRO A 291 22.81 1.43 -4.76
CA PRO A 291 22.71 2.14 -6.02
C PRO A 291 22.35 1.22 -7.18
N LEU A 292 21.40 1.64 -8.01
CA LEU A 292 20.98 0.85 -9.17
C LEU A 292 22.16 0.63 -10.12
N ARG A 293 22.38 -0.63 -10.51
CA ARG A 293 23.41 -1.01 -11.47
C ARG A 293 22.77 -1.31 -12.81
N THR A 294 23.38 -0.86 -13.90
CA THR A 294 22.94 -1.17 -15.28
C THR A 294 23.90 -2.11 -16.02
N SER A 295 25.00 -2.50 -15.38
CA SER A 295 26.03 -3.36 -15.93
C SER A 295 26.63 -4.30 -14.86
N GLY A 296 27.48 -5.22 -15.30
CA GLY A 296 28.05 -6.27 -14.45
C GLY A 296 27.06 -7.41 -14.19
N ASP A 297 27.30 -8.16 -13.10
CA ASP A 297 26.54 -9.37 -12.79
C ASP A 297 25.05 -9.10 -12.53
N ILE A 298 24.21 -10.07 -12.87
CA ILE A 298 22.76 -10.02 -12.64
C ILE A 298 22.45 -9.72 -11.17
N ARG A 299 23.17 -10.37 -10.26
CA ARG A 299 23.09 -10.23 -8.81
C ARG A 299 24.45 -9.83 -8.28
N SER A 300 24.51 -8.76 -7.48
CA SER A 300 25.69 -8.35 -6.73
C SER A 300 25.23 -7.75 -5.42
N GLU A 301 25.81 -8.23 -4.33
CA GLU A 301 25.46 -7.84 -2.97
C GLU A 301 26.65 -7.12 -2.33
N ASP A 302 26.40 -5.96 -1.72
CA ASP A 302 27.41 -5.24 -0.96
C ASP A 302 27.66 -5.89 0.41
N ARG A 303 28.47 -6.95 0.41
CA ARG A 303 28.84 -7.69 1.63
C ARG A 303 29.71 -6.89 2.59
N LEU A 304 30.34 -5.81 2.12
CA LEU A 304 31.20 -4.96 2.94
C LEU A 304 30.42 -3.81 3.60
N ASN A 305 29.14 -3.63 3.24
CA ASN A 305 28.28 -2.58 3.78
C ASN A 305 28.85 -1.15 3.57
N VAL A 306 29.49 -0.92 2.44
CA VAL A 306 30.14 0.35 2.07
C VAL A 306 29.31 1.20 1.10
N LEU A 307 28.39 0.58 0.35
CA LEU A 307 27.53 1.25 -0.61
C LEU A 307 26.31 1.85 0.11
N PRO A 308 25.86 3.04 -0.33
CA PRO A 308 24.74 3.70 0.31
C PRO A 308 23.46 2.85 0.21
N GLN A 309 22.53 3.06 1.14
CA GLN A 309 21.22 2.39 1.16
C GLN A 309 20.11 3.42 0.96
N LEU A 310 19.64 3.49 -0.29
CA LEU A 310 18.77 4.52 -0.82
C LEU A 310 17.32 4.05 -0.90
N VAL A 311 16.36 4.96 -0.78
CA VAL A 311 14.94 4.62 -0.96
C VAL A 311 14.68 4.31 -2.43
N THR A 312 14.17 3.12 -2.70
CA THR A 312 13.89 2.63 -4.05
C THR A 312 12.47 2.10 -4.13
N ALA A 313 11.70 2.60 -5.09
CA ALA A 313 10.36 2.15 -5.38
C ALA A 313 10.38 1.14 -6.53
N TYR A 314 9.89 -0.06 -6.28
CA TYR A 314 9.65 -1.10 -7.27
C TYR A 314 8.14 -1.18 -7.49
N ILE A 315 7.69 -0.83 -8.70
CA ILE A 315 6.29 -0.83 -9.09
C ILE A 315 6.09 -2.03 -10.02
N PHE A 316 5.18 -2.94 -9.69
CA PHE A 316 4.92 -4.16 -10.44
C PHE A 316 3.57 -4.05 -11.19
N PRO A 317 3.55 -3.58 -12.45
CA PRO A 317 2.41 -3.79 -13.34
C PRO A 317 2.14 -5.28 -13.48
N ARG A 318 0.89 -5.69 -13.35
CA ARG A 318 0.53 -7.10 -13.29
C ARG A 318 -0.83 -7.38 -13.93
N LEU A 319 -1.06 -8.66 -14.22
CA LEU A 319 -2.41 -9.15 -14.53
C LEU A 319 -3.34 -8.87 -13.34
N SER A 320 -4.53 -8.39 -13.68
CA SER A 320 -5.61 -8.19 -12.72
C SER A 320 -6.09 -9.51 -12.12
N VAL A 321 -6.39 -9.52 -10.83
CA VAL A 321 -6.97 -10.69 -10.12
C VAL A 321 -8.43 -10.97 -10.54
N VAL A 322 -9.01 -10.17 -11.44
CA VAL A 322 -10.39 -10.30 -11.94
C VAL A 322 -10.64 -11.72 -12.45
N GLY A 323 -11.59 -12.43 -11.87
CA GLY A 323 -12.10 -13.68 -12.43
C GLY A 323 -11.35 -14.97 -12.09
N LEU A 324 -10.31 -14.96 -11.24
CA LEU A 324 -9.79 -16.24 -10.68
C LEU A 324 -10.84 -16.91 -9.75
N PHE A 325 -11.84 -16.16 -9.30
CA PHE A 325 -13.03 -16.66 -8.60
C PHE A 325 -14.20 -17.05 -9.52
N THR A 326 -14.16 -16.75 -10.83
CA THR A 326 -15.33 -16.89 -11.72
C THR A 326 -15.16 -17.99 -12.78
N VAL A 327 -13.95 -18.52 -13.03
CA VAL A 327 -13.74 -19.66 -13.94
C VAL A 327 -13.56 -20.99 -13.19
N ILE A 328 -13.37 -20.96 -11.86
CA ILE A 328 -13.41 -22.16 -11.03
C ILE A 328 -14.67 -22.10 -10.15
N ILE A 329 -15.73 -22.78 -10.60
CA ILE A 329 -16.82 -23.22 -9.72
C ILE A 329 -16.15 -23.96 -8.55
N GLY A 330 -16.09 -23.29 -7.41
CA GLY A 330 -15.29 -23.70 -6.25
C GLY A 330 -14.02 -22.86 -6.11
N ALA A 331 -14.16 -21.70 -5.47
CA ALA A 331 -13.05 -20.91 -4.95
C ALA A 331 -11.96 -21.86 -4.40
N LYS A 332 -10.82 -21.97 -5.08
CA LYS A 332 -9.66 -22.64 -4.48
C LYS A 332 -9.40 -21.85 -3.18
N PRO A 333 -9.50 -22.46 -1.99
CA PRO A 333 -8.96 -21.82 -0.80
C PRO A 333 -7.52 -21.44 -1.16
N ALA A 334 -7.04 -20.26 -0.79
CA ALA A 334 -5.65 -19.92 -0.98
C ALA A 334 -4.82 -20.91 -0.15
N LYS A 335 -4.46 -22.05 -0.74
CA LYS A 335 -3.71 -23.13 -0.08
C LYS A 335 -2.21 -22.85 -0.12
N SER A 336 -1.80 -21.93 -0.99
CA SER A 336 -0.44 -21.44 -1.21
C SER A 336 -0.25 -20.05 -0.61
N PHE A 337 -0.32 -19.01 -1.45
CA PHE A 337 -0.11 -17.59 -1.14
C PHE A 337 -0.90 -16.72 -2.12
N SER A 338 -0.86 -15.39 -1.96
CA SER A 338 -1.40 -14.45 -2.94
C SER A 338 -0.26 -13.59 -3.47
N PRO A 339 -0.02 -13.46 -4.79
CA PRO A 339 1.04 -12.61 -5.33
C PRO A 339 0.75 -11.11 -5.12
N ALA A 340 0.93 -10.62 -3.90
CA ALA A 340 0.85 -9.20 -3.56
C ALA A 340 2.26 -8.58 -3.60
N SER A 341 2.36 -7.28 -3.28
CA SER A 341 3.62 -6.51 -3.28
C SER A 341 4.81 -7.21 -2.61
N MET A 342 4.61 -7.82 -1.45
CA MET A 342 5.66 -8.52 -0.71
C MET A 342 6.08 -9.83 -1.41
N GLU A 343 5.11 -10.62 -1.89
CA GLU A 343 5.40 -11.86 -2.61
C GLU A 343 6.12 -11.59 -3.94
N LEU A 344 5.77 -10.50 -4.64
CA LEU A 344 6.44 -10.08 -5.87
C LEU A 344 7.88 -9.58 -5.66
N SER A 345 8.23 -9.16 -4.44
CA SER A 345 9.61 -8.91 -4.03
C SER A 345 10.33 -10.16 -3.52
N GLY A 346 9.73 -11.34 -3.58
CA GLY A 346 10.37 -12.62 -3.22
C GLY A 346 10.31 -12.96 -1.73
N CYS A 347 9.48 -12.23 -0.99
CA CYS A 347 9.17 -12.48 0.41
C CYS A 347 7.79 -13.14 0.49
N LEU A 348 7.75 -14.46 0.57
CA LEU A 348 6.53 -15.24 0.40
C LEU A 348 5.87 -15.56 1.74
N THR A 349 4.55 -15.68 1.71
CA THR A 349 3.76 -16.29 2.79
C THR A 349 3.32 -17.70 2.41
N ALA A 350 3.08 -18.56 3.39
CA ALA A 350 2.52 -19.89 3.20
C ALA A 350 1.38 -20.08 4.20
N TYR A 351 0.20 -20.38 3.71
CA TYR A 351 -1.00 -20.53 4.56
C TYR A 351 -1.18 -21.94 5.13
N THR A 352 -0.44 -22.92 4.64
CA THR A 352 -0.54 -24.31 5.09
C THR A 352 0.82 -24.95 5.26
N TYR A 353 0.95 -25.83 6.26
CA TYR A 353 2.14 -26.66 6.46
C TYR A 353 2.50 -27.45 5.20
N ARG A 354 1.50 -28.08 4.57
CA ARG A 354 1.71 -28.85 3.34
C ARG A 354 2.38 -28.01 2.25
N PHE A 355 1.86 -26.81 1.99
CA PHE A 355 2.47 -25.94 0.99
C PHE A 355 3.88 -25.51 1.42
N PHE A 356 4.05 -25.10 2.67
CA PHE A 356 5.35 -24.70 3.21
C PHE A 356 6.40 -25.81 3.12
N GLU A 357 6.05 -27.07 3.36
CA GLU A 357 6.98 -28.19 3.23
C GLU A 357 7.37 -28.44 1.77
N THR A 358 6.38 -28.48 0.87
CA THR A 358 6.60 -28.94 -0.52
C THR A 358 6.94 -27.85 -1.52
N VAL A 359 6.79 -26.56 -1.17
CA VAL A 359 7.02 -25.46 -2.09
C VAL A 359 8.48 -25.41 -2.54
N THR A 360 8.67 -25.25 -3.85
CA THR A 360 9.94 -25.04 -4.56
C THR A 360 9.92 -23.69 -5.26
N GLU A 361 11.10 -23.14 -5.59
CA GLU A 361 11.18 -21.88 -6.34
C GLU A 361 10.42 -21.98 -7.67
N GLU A 362 10.65 -23.04 -8.45
CA GLU A 362 9.94 -23.28 -9.71
C GLU A 362 8.40 -23.29 -9.54
N GLY A 363 7.90 -23.87 -8.44
CA GLY A 363 6.47 -23.87 -8.12
C GLY A 363 5.93 -22.47 -7.83
N VAL A 364 6.71 -21.63 -7.16
CA VAL A 364 6.36 -20.21 -6.93
C VAL A 364 6.34 -19.45 -8.24
N LEU A 365 7.37 -19.62 -9.08
CA LEU A 365 7.47 -18.92 -10.36
C LEU A 365 6.27 -19.21 -11.26
N ARG A 366 5.82 -20.48 -11.33
CA ARG A 366 4.61 -20.85 -12.07
C ARG A 366 3.36 -20.14 -11.56
N ILE A 367 3.16 -20.08 -10.24
CA ILE A 367 2.01 -19.39 -9.65
C ILE A 367 2.05 -17.90 -10.01
N ILE A 368 3.20 -17.25 -9.89
CA ILE A 368 3.34 -15.81 -10.20
C ILE A 368 3.16 -15.56 -11.69
N ASP A 369 3.67 -16.42 -12.56
CA ASP A 369 3.49 -16.33 -14.01
C ASP A 369 2.02 -16.46 -14.43
N GLU A 370 1.27 -17.35 -13.78
CA GLU A 370 -0.16 -17.55 -14.05
C GLU A 370 -1.04 -16.43 -13.49
N GLU A 371 -0.72 -15.93 -12.29
CA GLU A 371 -1.62 -15.04 -11.54
C GLU A 371 -1.25 -13.55 -11.62
N ALA A 372 -0.02 -13.19 -12.00
CA ALA A 372 0.47 -11.82 -11.92
C ALA A 372 1.31 -11.35 -13.12
N THR A 373 2.14 -12.20 -13.73
CA THR A 373 3.09 -11.71 -14.76
C THR A 373 2.37 -11.24 -16.04
N LEU A 374 2.66 -10.01 -16.47
CA LEU A 374 2.20 -9.51 -17.78
C LEU A 374 2.94 -10.17 -18.95
N PRO A 375 2.31 -10.28 -20.13
CA PRO A 375 3.03 -10.53 -21.38
C PRO A 375 4.15 -9.50 -21.59
N VAL A 376 5.34 -9.97 -22.03
CA VAL A 376 6.52 -9.10 -22.25
C VAL A 376 6.21 -7.92 -23.16
N SER A 377 5.47 -8.16 -24.26
CA SER A 377 5.08 -7.09 -25.20
C SER A 377 4.22 -6.01 -24.55
N GLN A 378 3.33 -6.39 -23.63
CA GLN A 378 2.48 -5.44 -22.92
C GLN A 378 3.30 -4.64 -21.91
N PHE A 379 4.22 -5.29 -21.18
CA PHE A 379 5.10 -4.59 -20.25
C PHE A 379 6.05 -3.62 -20.97
N ASP A 380 6.64 -4.04 -22.09
CA ASP A 380 7.53 -3.19 -22.89
C ASP A 380 6.75 -1.99 -23.50
N GLN A 381 5.49 -2.18 -23.91
CA GLN A 381 4.61 -1.09 -24.34
C GLN A 381 4.34 -0.08 -23.22
N ILE A 382 3.97 -0.57 -22.03
CA ILE A 382 3.79 0.27 -20.83
C ILE A 382 5.04 1.09 -20.55
N CYS A 383 6.22 0.47 -20.63
CA CYS A 383 7.48 1.15 -20.36
C CYS A 383 7.79 2.24 -21.39
N HIS A 384 7.51 1.98 -22.66
CA HIS A 384 7.67 2.95 -23.74
C HIS A 384 6.75 4.16 -23.56
N GLU A 385 5.44 3.93 -23.37
CA GLU A 385 4.45 5.00 -23.20
C GLU A 385 4.72 5.81 -21.93
N LEU A 386 5.12 5.15 -20.84
CA LEU A 386 5.48 5.85 -19.61
C LEU A 386 6.73 6.74 -19.79
N ALA A 387 7.73 6.30 -20.56
CA ALA A 387 8.88 7.15 -20.88
C ALA A 387 8.45 8.41 -21.65
N GLU A 388 7.47 8.30 -22.55
CA GLU A 388 6.89 9.47 -23.25
C GLU A 388 6.15 10.41 -22.29
N VAL A 389 5.34 9.87 -21.37
CA VAL A 389 4.66 10.63 -20.31
C VAL A 389 5.66 11.36 -19.42
N LEU A 390 6.72 10.68 -18.97
CA LEU A 390 7.75 11.28 -18.12
C LEU A 390 8.56 12.37 -18.86
N SER A 391 8.76 12.21 -20.18
CA SER A 391 9.41 13.22 -21.02
C SER A 391 8.56 14.47 -21.29
N GLY A 392 7.27 14.47 -20.90
CA GLY A 392 6.34 15.58 -21.14
C GLY A 392 5.82 15.67 -22.58
N LYS A 393 6.05 14.66 -23.41
CA LYS A 393 5.59 14.62 -24.81
C LYS A 393 4.11 14.22 -24.95
N HIS A 394 3.54 13.60 -23.91
CA HIS A 394 2.13 13.22 -23.86
C HIS A 394 1.52 13.74 -22.56
N MET A 395 0.55 14.66 -22.66
CA MET A 395 -0.30 15.03 -21.52
C MET A 395 -1.49 14.07 -21.47
N PHE A 396 -1.82 13.55 -20.29
CA PHE A 396 -2.99 12.71 -20.10
C PHE A 396 -4.25 13.43 -20.59
N VAL A 397 -5.10 12.72 -21.33
CA VAL A 397 -6.47 13.13 -21.55
C VAL A 397 -7.24 12.74 -20.30
N GLU A 398 -7.74 13.71 -19.54
CA GLU A 398 -8.63 13.44 -18.41
C GLU A 398 -9.89 12.72 -18.92
N HIS A 399 -10.01 11.42 -18.64
CA HIS A 399 -11.28 10.74 -18.76
C HIS A 399 -12.12 11.03 -17.51
N SER A 400 -13.14 11.87 -17.68
CA SER A 400 -14.14 12.12 -16.66
C SER A 400 -14.86 10.81 -16.30
N VAL A 401 -14.68 10.33 -15.07
CA VAL A 401 -15.47 9.22 -14.54
C VAL A 401 -16.92 9.70 -14.40
N THR A 402 -17.82 9.17 -15.23
CA THR A 402 -19.26 9.31 -15.03
C THR A 402 -19.68 8.50 -13.82
N ASP A 403 -20.21 9.19 -12.81
CA ASP A 403 -20.69 8.64 -11.54
C ASP A 403 -22.03 7.89 -11.78
N GLU A 404 -21.97 6.73 -12.43
CA GLU A 404 -23.11 5.82 -12.50
C GLU A 404 -23.23 5.08 -11.16
N ARG A 405 -24.26 5.47 -10.38
CA ARG A 405 -24.66 4.73 -9.18
C ARG A 405 -25.22 3.37 -9.59
N GLU A 406 -24.34 2.39 -9.81
CA GLU A 406 -24.76 1.00 -9.96
C GLU A 406 -25.33 0.49 -8.62
N SER A 407 -26.49 -0.16 -8.69
CA SER A 407 -27.09 -0.86 -7.55
C SER A 407 -26.22 -2.05 -7.14
N LEU A 408 -26.06 -2.26 -5.83
CA LEU A 408 -25.34 -3.40 -5.26
C LEU A 408 -25.88 -4.73 -5.84
N SER A 409 -25.00 -5.53 -6.43
CA SER A 409 -25.28 -6.87 -6.91
C SER A 409 -25.53 -7.85 -5.73
N SER A 410 -26.14 -9.01 -6.00
CA SER A 410 -26.46 -10.00 -4.97
C SER A 410 -25.26 -10.48 -4.13
N PRO A 411 -24.03 -10.66 -4.68
CA PRO A 411 -22.85 -10.98 -3.87
C PRO A 411 -22.42 -9.82 -2.96
N GLU A 412 -22.61 -8.57 -3.39
CA GLU A 412 -22.25 -7.38 -2.62
C GLU A 412 -23.23 -7.15 -1.45
N LEU A 413 -24.50 -7.54 -1.64
CA LEU A 413 -25.49 -7.59 -0.56
C LEU A 413 -25.19 -8.70 0.46
N GLU A 414 -24.66 -9.85 0.02
CA GLU A 414 -24.23 -10.94 0.89
C GLU A 414 -22.95 -10.56 1.68
N GLU A 415 -22.00 -9.88 1.03
CA GLU A 415 -20.82 -9.30 1.67
C GLU A 415 -21.21 -8.26 2.75
N LEU A 416 -22.18 -7.39 2.46
CA LEU A 416 -22.70 -6.47 3.45
C LEU A 416 -23.31 -7.21 4.65
N ARG A 417 -24.10 -8.26 4.41
CA ARG A 417 -24.69 -9.08 5.49
C ARG A 417 -23.62 -9.72 6.37
N ASP A 418 -22.56 -10.29 5.79
CA ASP A 418 -21.43 -10.86 6.52
C ASP A 418 -20.70 -9.78 7.35
N SER A 419 -20.51 -8.59 6.77
CA SER A 419 -19.90 -7.47 7.48
C SER A 419 -20.70 -7.05 8.71
N PHE A 420 -22.04 -7.08 8.64
CA PHE A 420 -22.92 -6.80 9.78
C PHE A 420 -22.89 -7.91 10.84
N GLN A 421 -22.72 -9.18 10.46
CA GLN A 421 -22.67 -10.31 11.39
C GLN A 421 -21.36 -10.38 12.20
N THR A 422 -20.24 -9.86 11.67
CA THR A 422 -19.00 -9.71 12.47
C THR A 422 -19.10 -8.69 13.61
N PHE A 423 -20.19 -7.92 13.71
CA PHE A 423 -20.44 -6.99 14.82
C PHE A 423 -21.31 -7.56 15.94
N ASP A 424 -21.89 -8.75 15.77
CA ASP A 424 -22.55 -9.46 16.87
C ASP A 424 -21.48 -10.09 17.76
N LEU A 425 -21.14 -9.36 18.83
CA LEU A 425 -20.45 -9.87 19.99
C LEU A 425 -21.01 -11.26 20.35
N GLN A 426 -20.16 -12.28 20.37
CA GLN A 426 -20.47 -13.50 21.11
C GLN A 426 -20.72 -13.10 22.57
N SER A 427 -21.99 -12.98 22.93
CA SER A 427 -22.43 -12.85 24.31
C SER A 427 -21.88 -14.06 25.07
N PRO A 428 -21.23 -13.90 26.25
CA PRO A 428 -20.76 -15.04 27.01
C PRO A 428 -21.98 -15.89 27.35
N ARG A 429 -22.01 -17.13 26.86
CA ARG A 429 -23.00 -18.11 27.32
C ARG A 429 -22.82 -18.25 28.82
N HIS A 430 -23.79 -17.77 29.58
CA HIS A 430 -23.96 -18.12 30.99
C HIS A 430 -24.05 -19.65 31.07
N ILE A 431 -23.02 -20.26 31.63
CA ILE A 431 -23.07 -21.63 32.12
C ILE A 431 -23.74 -21.53 33.49
N TYR A 432 -24.95 -22.07 33.60
CA TYR A 432 -25.60 -22.38 34.88
C TYR A 432 -25.01 -23.66 35.45
#